data_AF-A0A933YNI8-F1
#
_entry.id   AF-A0A933YNI8-F1
#
_cell.length_a   1.000
_cell.length_b   1.000
_cell.length_c   1.000
_cell.angle_alpha   90.00
_cell.angle_beta   90.00
_cell.angle_gamma   90.00
#
_symmetry.space_group_name_H-M   'P 1'
#
loop_
_entity.id
_entity.type
_entity.pdbx_description
1 polymer ?
#
loop_
_entity_poly.entity_id
_entity_poly.type
_entity_poly.pdbx_seq_one_letter_code
_entity_poly.pdbx_strand_id
1 'polypeptide(L)'
;MKFSAVVLAVCLFVALSDAQQKPLSPRDSVFCRIDTNVISVNYGRPSMRGRTIMGELVPWNAVWRTGANEATHLKTNFDMRLGGVPLTRGTYTLWTLPSPTGWKIIINKQTKQWGTKYDESQDFARFDAAVEQLETPVETLTIAFDVTGKTQGRLKLMWEKTLVWTTFEKATNVRPLSPLDSSEVFLNNRKVKVKYSKPFVRGRSIWGVVVPYDSIWRTGANAATVFQTETDLAMGTVNVPAGVYTLYSKPTENALELIISKKGPGNAEYDPTQDLARVTLALRASSAPIDPFRIAFEQGSQKNAALMKLGWADREYVVDLTAK
;
A
#
# COMPACT_ATOMS: atom_id res chain seq x y z
N MET A 1 -33.97 24.81 78.11
CA MET A 1 -33.04 23.76 77.65
C MET A 1 -33.26 23.53 76.17
N LYS A 2 -32.18 23.59 75.38
CA LYS A 2 -32.17 23.45 73.92
C LYS A 2 -32.33 21.98 73.53
N PHE A 3 -33.12 21.69 72.50
CA PHE A 3 -32.93 20.48 71.67
C PHE A 3 -33.14 20.87 70.20
N SER A 4 -32.03 20.95 69.47
CA SER A 4 -32.01 21.11 68.01
C SER A 4 -32.30 19.76 67.36
N ALA A 5 -33.32 19.70 66.50
CA ALA A 5 -33.51 18.60 65.56
C ALA A 5 -32.67 18.87 64.30
N VAL A 6 -31.70 17.99 64.03
CA VAL A 6 -30.93 17.97 62.79
C VAL A 6 -31.69 17.07 61.80
N VAL A 7 -32.15 17.65 60.69
CA VAL A 7 -32.73 16.91 59.55
C VAL A 7 -31.60 16.58 58.58
N LEU A 8 -31.30 15.29 58.43
CA LEU A 8 -30.31 14.77 57.50
C LEU A 8 -30.98 14.52 56.13
N ALA A 9 -30.68 15.37 55.15
CA ALA A 9 -31.13 15.19 53.77
C ALA A 9 -30.19 14.21 53.05
N VAL A 10 -30.66 13.00 52.76
CA VAL A 10 -29.95 12.02 51.94
C VAL A 10 -30.23 12.33 50.47
N CYS A 11 -29.24 12.90 49.77
CA CYS A 11 -29.26 13.06 48.32
C CYS A 11 -28.90 11.72 47.65
N LEU A 12 -29.88 11.08 47.03
CA LEU A 12 -29.69 9.87 46.22
C LEU A 12 -29.10 10.25 44.86
N PHE A 13 -27.78 10.08 44.68
CA PHE A 13 -27.14 10.20 43.37
C PHE A 13 -27.47 8.97 42.52
N VAL A 14 -28.38 9.12 41.55
CA VAL A 14 -28.61 8.11 40.53
C VAL A 14 -27.54 8.29 39.45
N ALA A 15 -26.53 7.42 39.43
CA ALA A 15 -25.57 7.35 38.35
C ALA A 15 -26.28 6.82 37.09
N LEU A 16 -26.55 7.70 36.12
CA LEU A 16 -26.93 7.30 34.77
C LEU A 16 -25.71 6.67 34.10
N SER A 17 -25.64 5.34 34.13
CA SER A 17 -24.71 4.58 33.30
C SER A 17 -25.13 4.73 31.84
N ASP A 18 -24.41 5.53 31.07
CA ASP A 18 -24.50 5.56 29.61
C ASP A 18 -24.09 4.18 29.07
N ALA A 19 -25.07 3.30 28.85
CA ALA A 19 -24.87 2.03 28.19
C ALA A 19 -24.56 2.32 26.71
N GLN A 20 -23.27 2.51 26.40
CA GLN A 20 -22.77 2.73 25.06
C GLN A 20 -23.33 1.62 24.13
N GLN A 21 -24.26 1.99 23.25
CA GLN A 21 -24.92 1.03 22.36
C GLN A 21 -23.86 0.29 21.55
N LYS A 22 -23.86 -1.05 21.62
CA LYS A 22 -22.95 -1.87 20.81
C LYS A 22 -23.16 -1.52 19.33
N PRO A 23 -22.08 -1.29 18.56
CA PRO A 23 -22.19 -0.92 17.15
C PRO A 23 -22.93 -2.02 16.38
N LEU A 24 -23.78 -1.63 15.42
CA LEU A 24 -24.61 -2.58 14.66
C LEU A 24 -23.80 -3.57 13.81
N SER A 25 -22.54 -3.24 13.53
CA SER A 25 -21.58 -4.07 12.82
C SER A 25 -20.26 -4.03 13.58
N PRO A 26 -20.11 -4.83 14.65
CA PRO A 26 -18.86 -4.87 15.40
C PRO A 26 -17.72 -5.29 14.47
N ARG A 27 -16.51 -4.78 14.72
CA ARG A 27 -15.33 -5.27 14.00
C ARG A 27 -14.95 -6.63 14.56
N ASP A 28 -14.56 -7.53 13.66
CA ASP A 28 -14.06 -8.87 13.99
C ASP A 28 -12.70 -9.08 13.32
N SER A 29 -11.91 -10.01 13.85
CA SER A 29 -10.60 -10.37 13.30
C SER A 29 -10.45 -11.88 13.24
N VAL A 30 -10.08 -12.38 12.05
CA VAL A 30 -9.68 -13.76 11.86
C VAL A 30 -8.22 -13.84 11.47
N PHE A 31 -7.54 -14.87 11.94
CA PHE A 31 -6.14 -15.14 11.63
C PHE A 31 -5.99 -16.59 11.23
N CYS A 32 -5.07 -16.84 10.31
CA CYS A 32 -4.62 -18.16 9.95
C CYS A 32 -3.11 -18.20 10.05
N ARG A 33 -2.61 -19.28 10.64
CA ARG A 33 -1.19 -19.57 10.70
C ARG A 33 -0.89 -20.80 9.86
N ILE A 34 0.04 -20.66 8.93
CA ILE A 34 0.64 -21.76 8.18
C ILE A 34 2.14 -21.79 8.48
N ASP A 35 2.58 -22.79 9.24
CA ASP A 35 3.94 -22.88 9.79
C ASP A 35 4.28 -21.65 10.68
N THR A 36 5.23 -20.80 10.27
CA THR A 36 5.66 -19.58 10.96
C THR A 36 4.96 -18.32 10.41
N ASN A 37 4.15 -18.50 9.38
CA ASN A 37 3.58 -17.42 8.58
C ASN A 37 2.14 -17.16 8.99
N VAL A 38 1.76 -15.89 9.06
CA VAL A 38 0.45 -15.43 9.55
C VAL A 38 -0.19 -14.54 8.51
N ILE A 39 -1.45 -14.85 8.20
CA ILE A 39 -2.37 -14.02 7.41
C ILE A 39 -3.58 -13.69 8.30
N SER A 40 -4.06 -12.46 8.25
CA SER A 40 -5.23 -12.03 9.02
C SER A 40 -6.14 -11.11 8.22
N VAL A 41 -7.43 -11.15 8.55
CA VAL A 41 -8.45 -10.22 8.06
C VAL A 41 -9.13 -9.56 9.24
N ASN A 42 -9.20 -8.22 9.22
CA ASN A 42 -9.96 -7.41 10.15
C ASN A 42 -11.08 -6.69 9.38
N TYR A 43 -12.33 -6.89 9.78
CA TYR A 43 -13.48 -6.45 8.99
C TYR A 43 -14.66 -6.05 9.87
N GLY A 44 -15.51 -5.16 9.37
CA GLY A 44 -16.81 -4.90 9.99
C GLY A 44 -17.76 -6.07 9.69
N ARG A 45 -18.43 -6.59 10.73
CA ARG A 45 -19.19 -7.83 10.68
C ARG A 45 -20.73 -7.58 10.75
N PRO A 46 -21.39 -7.15 9.65
CA PRO A 46 -22.83 -6.91 9.64
C PRO A 46 -23.67 -8.20 9.65
N SER A 47 -24.87 -8.13 10.23
CA SER A 47 -25.89 -9.20 10.20
C SER A 47 -27.05 -8.86 9.25
N MET A 48 -27.80 -9.83 8.75
CA MET A 48 -28.87 -9.58 7.78
C MET A 48 -29.97 -8.71 8.36
N ARG A 49 -30.47 -9.05 9.56
CA ARG A 49 -31.54 -8.30 10.26
C ARG A 49 -32.78 -8.11 9.40
N GLY A 50 -33.17 -9.15 8.66
CA GLY A 50 -34.34 -9.13 7.78
C GLY A 50 -34.18 -8.30 6.49
N ARG A 51 -32.96 -7.83 6.17
CA ARG A 51 -32.66 -7.11 4.93
C ARG A 51 -32.29 -8.07 3.82
N THR A 52 -32.61 -7.70 2.57
CA THR A 52 -32.05 -8.32 1.37
C THR A 52 -30.55 -8.03 1.29
N ILE A 53 -29.73 -9.05 1.08
CA ILE A 53 -28.27 -8.89 1.07
C ILE A 53 -27.77 -8.73 -0.35
N MET A 54 -27.91 -9.77 -1.17
CA MET A 54 -27.43 -9.74 -2.55
C MET A 54 -28.31 -8.88 -3.45
N GLY A 55 -27.69 -7.92 -4.14
CA GLY A 55 -28.37 -6.97 -5.02
C GLY A 55 -28.84 -5.67 -4.34
N GLU A 56 -28.85 -5.62 -3.00
CA GLU A 56 -29.15 -4.40 -2.25
C GLU A 56 -27.94 -3.95 -1.42
N LEU A 57 -27.69 -4.61 -0.29
CA LEU A 57 -26.60 -4.22 0.60
C LEU A 57 -25.23 -4.60 0.02
N VAL A 58 -25.17 -5.73 -0.68
CA VAL A 58 -24.07 -6.13 -1.55
C VAL A 58 -24.49 -5.80 -2.98
N PRO A 59 -24.03 -4.69 -3.56
CA PRO A 59 -24.48 -4.25 -4.87
C PRO A 59 -23.93 -5.14 -5.98
N TRP A 60 -24.76 -5.41 -6.99
CA TRP A 60 -24.31 -6.05 -8.22
C TRP A 60 -23.57 -5.07 -9.13
N ASN A 61 -22.52 -5.55 -9.78
CA ASN A 61 -21.70 -4.83 -10.75
C ASN A 61 -21.04 -3.55 -10.20
N ALA A 62 -20.88 -3.46 -8.87
CA ALA A 62 -20.23 -2.34 -8.22
C ALA A 62 -19.24 -2.82 -7.16
N VAL A 63 -18.16 -2.06 -6.97
CA VAL A 63 -17.15 -2.41 -5.95
C VAL A 63 -17.76 -2.28 -4.56
N TRP A 64 -17.67 -3.36 -3.80
CA TRP A 64 -18.15 -3.47 -2.44
C TRP A 64 -16.96 -3.64 -1.48
N ARG A 65 -17.08 -2.99 -0.33
CA ARG A 65 -16.06 -2.96 0.74
C ARG A 65 -15.86 -4.27 1.48
N THR A 66 -16.65 -5.30 1.16
CA THR A 66 -16.56 -6.63 1.77
C THR A 66 -16.65 -6.55 3.30
N GLY A 67 -17.63 -5.79 3.82
CA GLY A 67 -17.74 -5.45 5.23
C GLY A 67 -18.63 -4.23 5.51
N ALA A 68 -18.50 -3.66 6.70
CA ALA A 68 -19.18 -2.45 7.14
C ALA A 68 -18.22 -1.43 7.78
N ASN A 69 -18.57 -0.15 7.75
CA ASN A 69 -17.79 0.96 8.31
C ASN A 69 -16.44 1.18 7.60
N GLU A 70 -15.31 1.06 8.30
CA GLU A 70 -13.97 1.19 7.69
C GLU A 70 -13.66 -0.02 6.80
N ALA A 71 -12.74 0.16 5.85
CA ALA A 71 -12.36 -0.90 4.91
C ALA A 71 -11.93 -2.20 5.62
N THR A 72 -12.14 -3.33 4.95
CA THR A 72 -11.67 -4.63 5.42
C THR A 72 -10.17 -4.74 5.18
N HIS A 73 -9.39 -4.93 6.23
CA HIS A 73 -7.92 -5.01 6.15
C HIS A 73 -7.47 -6.45 6.03
N LEU A 74 -6.62 -6.72 5.04
CA LEU A 74 -5.88 -7.97 4.88
C LEU A 74 -4.41 -7.71 5.25
N LYS A 75 -3.87 -8.48 6.18
CA LYS A 75 -2.46 -8.39 6.59
C LYS A 75 -1.78 -9.75 6.47
N THR A 76 -0.54 -9.75 5.98
CA THR A 76 0.30 -10.95 5.89
C THR A 76 1.75 -10.62 6.24
N ASN A 77 2.44 -11.52 6.95
CA ASN A 77 3.87 -11.40 7.24
C ASN A 77 4.78 -12.12 6.22
N PHE A 78 4.20 -12.73 5.18
CA PHE A 78 4.90 -13.53 4.19
C PHE A 78 4.37 -13.27 2.79
N ASP A 79 5.20 -13.60 1.80
CA ASP A 79 4.83 -13.50 0.40
C ASP A 79 4.06 -14.75 -0.02
N MET A 80 2.96 -14.56 -0.74
CA MET A 80 2.04 -15.62 -1.10
C MET A 80 1.54 -15.47 -2.53
N ARG A 81 0.90 -16.50 -3.07
CA ARG A 81 -0.07 -16.33 -4.15
C ARG A 81 -1.46 -16.32 -3.54
N LEU A 82 -2.28 -15.35 -3.92
CA LEU A 82 -3.69 -15.24 -3.53
C LEU A 82 -4.51 -15.24 -4.82
N GLY A 83 -5.36 -16.26 -5.00
CA GLY A 83 -6.12 -16.45 -6.24
C GLY A 83 -5.22 -16.59 -7.46
N GLY A 84 -4.07 -17.25 -7.29
CA GLY A 84 -3.02 -17.36 -8.30
C GLY A 84 -2.17 -16.10 -8.50
N VAL A 85 -2.56 -14.94 -7.99
CA VAL A 85 -1.82 -13.68 -8.15
C VAL A 85 -0.73 -13.54 -7.07
N PRO A 86 0.51 -13.18 -7.41
CA PRO A 86 1.56 -12.90 -6.42
C PRO A 86 1.20 -11.71 -5.52
N LEU A 87 1.13 -11.93 -4.20
CA LEU A 87 0.86 -10.94 -3.17
C LEU A 87 2.02 -10.89 -2.18
N THR A 88 2.61 -9.72 -2.00
CA THR A 88 3.74 -9.53 -1.09
C THR A 88 3.27 -9.36 0.34
N ARG A 89 4.12 -9.71 1.31
CA ARG A 89 3.90 -9.39 2.72
C ARG A 89 3.58 -7.91 2.89
N GLY A 90 2.67 -7.58 3.79
CA GLY A 90 2.21 -6.20 3.94
C GLY A 90 0.81 -6.11 4.50
N THR A 91 0.24 -4.91 4.40
CA THR A 91 -1.13 -4.61 4.79
C THR A 91 -1.84 -3.97 3.60
N TYR A 92 -3.01 -4.48 3.29
CA TYR A 92 -3.85 -4.10 2.16
C TYR A 92 -5.29 -3.95 2.64
N THR A 93 -6.15 -3.46 1.75
CA THR A 93 -7.59 -3.58 1.92
C THR A 93 -8.17 -4.58 0.92
N LEU A 94 -9.17 -5.32 1.37
CA LEU A 94 -9.89 -6.33 0.61
C LEU A 94 -11.23 -5.76 0.16
N TRP A 95 -11.45 -5.78 -1.14
CA TRP A 95 -12.69 -5.36 -1.80
C TRP A 95 -13.19 -6.50 -2.68
N THR A 96 -14.46 -6.44 -3.05
CA THR A 96 -15.07 -7.40 -3.97
C THR A 96 -15.84 -6.65 -5.05
N LEU A 97 -15.94 -7.25 -6.23
CA LEU A 97 -16.83 -6.80 -7.30
C LEU A 97 -17.81 -7.95 -7.58
N PRO A 98 -18.97 -7.95 -6.91
CA PRO A 98 -20.02 -8.94 -7.12
C PRO A 98 -20.66 -8.74 -8.50
N SER A 99 -20.96 -9.82 -9.21
CA SER A 99 -21.87 -9.80 -10.36
C SER A 99 -22.76 -11.05 -10.32
N PRO A 100 -23.91 -11.05 -11.01
CA PRO A 100 -24.77 -12.23 -11.08
C PRO A 100 -24.09 -13.48 -11.66
N THR A 101 -23.06 -13.29 -12.49
CA THR A 101 -22.36 -14.37 -13.20
C THR A 101 -21.01 -14.74 -12.59
N GLY A 102 -20.58 -14.07 -11.51
CA GLY A 102 -19.28 -14.32 -10.89
C GLY A 102 -18.81 -13.18 -9.99
N TRP A 103 -17.82 -13.46 -9.16
CA TRP A 103 -17.24 -12.47 -8.24
C TRP A 103 -15.77 -12.27 -8.54
N LYS A 104 -15.32 -11.02 -8.42
CA LYS A 104 -13.90 -10.71 -8.36
C LYS A 104 -13.51 -10.27 -6.96
N ILE A 105 -12.34 -10.72 -6.53
CA ILE A 105 -11.65 -10.17 -5.36
C ILE A 105 -10.67 -9.11 -5.83
N ILE A 106 -10.60 -8.02 -5.07
CA ILE A 106 -9.74 -6.87 -5.32
C ILE A 106 -8.87 -6.66 -4.07
N ILE A 107 -7.56 -6.60 -4.27
CA ILE A 107 -6.59 -6.21 -3.25
C ILE A 107 -6.15 -4.79 -3.56
N ASN A 108 -6.30 -3.87 -2.62
CA ASN A 108 -6.00 -2.46 -2.81
C ASN A 108 -4.91 -2.00 -1.81
N LYS A 109 -3.97 -1.15 -2.28
CA LYS A 109 -2.82 -0.66 -1.51
C LYS A 109 -3.20 0.43 -0.50
N GLN A 110 -4.33 1.11 -0.70
CA GLN A 110 -4.82 2.12 0.23
C GLN A 110 -5.20 1.44 1.55
N THR A 111 -4.77 2.03 2.66
CA THR A 111 -5.08 1.55 4.01
C THR A 111 -5.60 2.69 4.87
N LYS A 112 -6.39 2.33 5.89
CA LYS A 112 -7.01 3.24 6.90
C LYS A 112 -8.10 4.17 6.36
N GLN A 113 -8.55 3.96 5.13
CA GLN A 113 -9.66 4.69 4.54
C GLN A 113 -11.01 4.18 5.07
N TRP A 114 -12.00 5.08 5.06
CA TRP A 114 -13.39 4.68 5.27
C TRP A 114 -13.84 3.74 4.14
N GLY A 115 -14.66 2.74 4.45
CA GLY A 115 -15.00 1.66 3.52
C GLY A 115 -15.84 2.09 2.31
N THR A 116 -16.19 3.37 2.16
CA THR A 116 -16.83 3.88 0.93
C THR A 116 -15.89 4.69 0.05
N LYS A 117 -14.65 4.96 0.50
CA LYS A 117 -13.63 5.66 -0.29
C LYS A 117 -12.75 4.63 -0.98
N TYR A 118 -13.12 4.26 -2.19
CA TYR A 118 -12.36 3.32 -3.02
C TYR A 118 -11.67 4.08 -4.17
N ASP A 119 -10.39 3.81 -4.38
CA ASP A 119 -9.59 4.36 -5.49
C ASP A 119 -9.01 3.20 -6.30
N GLU A 120 -9.54 2.98 -7.49
CA GLU A 120 -9.13 1.91 -8.41
C GLU A 120 -7.65 2.04 -8.85
N SER A 121 -7.08 3.26 -8.86
CA SER A 121 -5.66 3.46 -9.17
C SER A 121 -4.72 2.81 -8.12
N GLN A 122 -5.25 2.54 -6.93
CA GLN A 122 -4.54 1.88 -5.84
C GLN A 122 -4.71 0.35 -5.86
N ASP A 123 -5.44 -0.22 -6.81
CA ASP A 123 -5.55 -1.67 -6.94
C ASP A 123 -4.17 -2.30 -7.12
N PHE A 124 -3.86 -3.26 -6.25
CA PHE A 124 -2.70 -4.13 -6.34
C PHE A 124 -2.99 -5.30 -7.28
N ALA A 125 -4.18 -5.89 -7.16
CA ALA A 125 -4.62 -7.02 -7.97
C ALA A 125 -6.14 -7.11 -8.00
N ARG A 126 -6.67 -7.62 -9.12
CA ARG A 126 -8.07 -8.03 -9.29
C ARG A 126 -8.09 -9.40 -9.95
N PHE A 127 -8.80 -10.36 -9.38
CA PHE A 127 -8.86 -11.73 -9.89
C PHE A 127 -10.21 -12.38 -9.57
N ASP A 128 -10.57 -13.38 -10.35
CA ASP A 128 -11.82 -14.14 -10.17
C ASP A 128 -11.78 -14.99 -8.90
N ALA A 129 -12.90 -15.04 -8.20
CA ALA A 129 -13.11 -15.88 -7.04
C ALA A 129 -14.14 -16.96 -7.36
N ALA A 130 -14.01 -18.11 -6.70
CA ALA A 130 -15.03 -19.16 -6.77
C ALA A 130 -16.25 -18.75 -5.95
N VAL A 131 -17.44 -19.06 -6.47
CA VAL A 131 -18.73 -18.74 -5.85
C VAL A 131 -19.56 -20.01 -5.77
N GLU A 132 -20.12 -20.27 -4.60
CA GLU A 132 -20.95 -21.43 -4.32
C GLU A 132 -22.21 -20.98 -3.58
N GLN A 133 -23.33 -21.68 -3.83
CA GLN A 133 -24.56 -21.48 -3.08
C GLN A 133 -24.56 -22.41 -1.85
N LEU A 134 -24.81 -21.84 -0.68
CA LEU A 134 -24.99 -22.58 0.57
C LEU A 134 -26.44 -23.05 0.72
N GLU A 135 -26.61 -24.27 1.22
CA GLU A 135 -27.93 -24.81 1.58
C GLU A 135 -28.54 -24.04 2.77
N THR A 136 -27.74 -23.86 3.82
CA THR A 136 -28.11 -23.14 5.03
C THR A 136 -27.58 -21.70 4.99
N PRO A 137 -28.45 -20.69 5.20
CA PRO A 137 -28.02 -19.30 5.18
C PRO A 137 -27.15 -18.94 6.39
N VAL A 138 -26.17 -18.07 6.16
CA VAL A 138 -25.30 -17.47 7.17
C VAL A 138 -25.83 -16.08 7.52
N GLU A 139 -26.34 -15.89 8.75
CA GLU A 139 -26.96 -14.64 9.21
C GLU A 139 -26.00 -13.44 9.29
N THR A 140 -24.75 -13.70 9.65
CA THR A 140 -23.77 -12.64 9.88
C THR A 140 -22.59 -12.84 8.95
N LEU A 141 -22.21 -11.79 8.22
CA LEU A 141 -21.06 -11.81 7.33
C LEU A 141 -19.88 -12.46 8.05
N THR A 142 -19.36 -13.54 7.50
CA THR A 142 -18.30 -14.31 8.14
C THR A 142 -17.17 -14.50 7.15
N ILE A 143 -16.02 -13.91 7.49
CA ILE A 143 -14.74 -14.18 6.81
C ILE A 143 -14.01 -15.24 7.63
N ALA A 144 -13.55 -16.29 6.96
CA ALA A 144 -12.84 -17.39 7.60
C ALA A 144 -11.69 -17.89 6.73
N PHE A 145 -10.75 -18.59 7.36
CA PHE A 145 -9.69 -19.30 6.69
C PHE A 145 -9.90 -20.81 6.84
N ASP A 146 -9.51 -21.55 5.81
CA ASP A 146 -9.51 -23.02 5.80
C ASP A 146 -8.14 -23.51 5.35
N VAL A 147 -7.44 -24.24 6.20
CA VAL A 147 -6.08 -24.71 5.91
C VAL A 147 -6.18 -26.03 5.14
N THR A 148 -5.73 -26.02 3.89
CA THR A 148 -5.84 -27.17 2.97
C THR A 148 -4.49 -27.86 2.74
N GLY A 149 -3.43 -27.44 3.43
CA GLY A 149 -2.12 -28.06 3.39
C GLY A 149 -1.10 -27.35 4.28
N LYS A 150 0.16 -27.82 4.30
CA LYS A 150 1.21 -27.27 5.17
C LYS A 150 1.50 -25.78 4.93
N THR A 151 1.35 -25.33 3.69
CA THR A 151 1.70 -23.97 3.24
C THR A 151 0.59 -23.33 2.41
N GLN A 152 -0.63 -23.85 2.46
CA GLN A 152 -1.73 -23.39 1.61
C GLN A 152 -3.10 -23.51 2.31
N GLY A 153 -4.06 -22.73 1.84
CA GLY A 153 -5.42 -22.72 2.34
C GLY A 153 -6.37 -21.94 1.44
N ARG A 154 -7.56 -21.66 1.96
CA ARG A 154 -8.61 -20.86 1.32
C ARG A 154 -9.02 -19.71 2.23
N LEU A 155 -9.18 -18.53 1.67
CA LEU A 155 -9.90 -17.41 2.27
C LEU A 155 -11.36 -17.52 1.82
N LYS A 156 -12.29 -17.59 2.78
CA LYS A 156 -13.73 -17.72 2.55
C LYS A 156 -14.47 -16.49 3.06
N LEU A 157 -15.48 -16.07 2.32
CA LEU A 157 -16.46 -15.05 2.65
C LEU A 157 -17.84 -15.70 2.55
N MET A 158 -18.61 -15.71 3.63
CA MET A 158 -19.93 -16.32 3.68
C MET A 158 -20.95 -15.32 4.18
N TRP A 159 -22.04 -15.13 3.44
CA TRP A 159 -23.18 -14.35 3.90
C TRP A 159 -24.44 -14.71 3.13
N GLU A 160 -25.58 -14.72 3.83
CA GLU A 160 -26.82 -15.25 3.29
C GLU A 160 -26.55 -16.68 2.76
N LYS A 161 -26.92 -16.98 1.52
CA LYS A 161 -26.63 -18.27 0.89
C LYS A 161 -25.42 -18.22 -0.04
N THR A 162 -24.57 -17.20 0.03
CA THR A 162 -23.41 -17.08 -0.87
C THR A 162 -22.13 -17.41 -0.12
N LEU A 163 -21.35 -18.34 -0.66
CA LEU A 163 -19.95 -18.58 -0.30
C LEU A 163 -19.06 -18.10 -1.45
N VAL A 164 -18.13 -17.21 -1.15
CA VAL A 164 -17.07 -16.78 -2.07
C VAL A 164 -15.74 -17.21 -1.50
N TRP A 165 -14.87 -17.80 -2.31
CA TRP A 165 -13.55 -18.21 -1.84
C TRP A 165 -12.44 -18.07 -2.87
N THR A 166 -11.22 -17.92 -2.37
CA THR A 166 -9.99 -17.94 -3.15
C THR A 166 -8.91 -18.73 -2.42
N THR A 167 -8.00 -19.36 -3.16
CA THR A 167 -6.83 -20.02 -2.58
C THR A 167 -5.79 -19.01 -2.12
N PHE A 168 -5.01 -19.38 -1.12
CA PHE A 168 -3.73 -18.76 -0.80
C PHE A 168 -2.66 -19.84 -0.59
N GLU A 169 -1.43 -19.56 -1.00
CA GLU A 169 -0.28 -20.44 -0.77
C GLU A 169 0.99 -19.63 -0.52
N LYS A 170 1.83 -20.07 0.44
CA LYS A 170 3.15 -19.49 0.65
C LYS A 170 3.95 -19.62 -0.62
N ALA A 171 4.48 -18.51 -1.09
CA ALA A 171 5.32 -18.51 -2.27
C ALA A 171 6.79 -18.39 -1.85
N THR A 172 7.62 -19.27 -2.40
CA THR A 172 9.08 -19.25 -2.19
C THR A 172 9.79 -18.23 -3.10
N ASN A 173 9.13 -17.79 -4.19
CA ASN A 173 9.65 -16.85 -5.18
C ASN A 173 8.56 -15.90 -5.71
N VAL A 174 7.86 -15.17 -4.83
CA VAL A 174 7.09 -14.01 -5.31
C VAL A 174 8.09 -12.94 -5.70
N ARG A 175 8.14 -12.57 -6.99
CA ARG A 175 8.72 -11.28 -7.37
C ARG A 175 7.73 -10.20 -6.94
N PRO A 176 8.01 -9.43 -5.87
CA PRO A 176 7.17 -8.29 -5.50
C PRO A 176 6.83 -7.43 -6.72
N LEU A 177 5.62 -6.86 -6.75
CA LEU A 177 5.22 -5.92 -7.80
C LEU A 177 6.18 -4.73 -7.90
N SER A 178 6.78 -4.34 -6.76
CA SER A 178 7.85 -3.34 -6.67
C SER A 178 8.72 -3.62 -5.44
N PRO A 179 9.74 -4.50 -5.52
CA PRO A 179 10.67 -4.75 -4.41
C PRO A 179 11.30 -3.46 -3.92
N LEU A 180 11.72 -3.42 -2.66
CA LEU A 180 12.71 -2.42 -2.25
C LEU A 180 14.07 -2.81 -2.82
N ASP A 181 14.79 -1.82 -3.33
CA ASP A 181 16.17 -1.94 -3.77
C ASP A 181 16.99 -0.75 -3.23
N SER A 182 18.31 -0.89 -3.24
CA SER A 182 19.20 0.20 -2.86
C SER A 182 20.48 0.20 -3.67
N SER A 183 20.99 1.39 -3.94
CA SER A 183 22.31 1.60 -4.53
C SER A 183 23.10 2.55 -3.65
N GLU A 184 24.42 2.40 -3.62
CA GLU A 184 25.31 3.28 -2.89
C GLU A 184 26.63 3.47 -3.64
N VAL A 185 27.29 4.58 -3.36
CA VAL A 185 28.61 4.95 -3.86
C VAL A 185 29.37 5.69 -2.76
N PHE A 186 30.70 5.67 -2.81
CA PHE A 186 31.55 6.40 -1.88
C PHE A 186 32.25 7.54 -2.61
N LEU A 187 31.99 8.77 -2.20
CA LEU A 187 32.66 9.96 -2.71
C LEU A 187 33.59 10.49 -1.61
N ASN A 188 34.90 10.48 -1.85
CA ASN A 188 35.91 10.81 -0.82
C ASN A 188 35.70 10.03 0.51
N ASN A 189 35.41 8.74 0.42
CA ASN A 189 35.10 7.85 1.55
C ASN A 189 33.81 8.20 2.32
N ARG A 190 32.99 9.14 1.85
CA ARG A 190 31.66 9.46 2.40
C ARG A 190 30.58 8.76 1.59
N LYS A 191 29.61 8.15 2.27
CA LYS A 191 28.58 7.36 1.60
C LYS A 191 27.49 8.26 1.02
N VAL A 192 27.10 7.95 -0.21
CA VAL A 192 25.86 8.41 -0.85
C VAL A 192 25.02 7.18 -1.15
N LYS A 193 23.77 7.16 -0.71
CA LYS A 193 22.88 6.00 -0.77
C LYS A 193 21.49 6.40 -1.21
N VAL A 194 20.89 5.55 -2.03
CA VAL A 194 19.47 5.64 -2.39
C VAL A 194 18.76 4.33 -2.04
N LYS A 195 17.58 4.42 -1.42
CA LYS A 195 16.66 3.31 -1.19
C LYS A 195 15.35 3.62 -1.90
N TYR A 196 14.86 2.71 -2.73
CA TYR A 196 13.71 2.98 -3.60
C TYR A 196 12.87 1.72 -3.84
N SER A 197 11.65 1.91 -4.33
CA SER A 197 10.83 0.81 -4.85
C SER A 197 11.16 0.58 -6.32
N LYS A 198 11.33 -0.68 -6.73
CA LYS A 198 11.76 -1.17 -8.06
C LYS A 198 10.57 -1.74 -8.85
N PRO A 199 9.61 -0.92 -9.35
CA PRO A 199 8.49 -1.42 -10.13
C PRO A 199 8.92 -2.04 -11.46
N PHE A 200 8.17 -3.04 -11.92
CA PHE A 200 8.37 -3.70 -13.21
C PHE A 200 7.47 -3.10 -14.31
N VAL A 201 7.90 -3.17 -15.57
CA VAL A 201 7.13 -2.67 -16.73
C VAL A 201 5.83 -3.46 -16.90
N ARG A 202 5.94 -4.79 -16.99
CA ARG A 202 4.81 -5.74 -17.13
C ARG A 202 3.89 -5.44 -18.32
N GLY A 203 4.47 -5.12 -19.48
CA GLY A 203 3.72 -4.87 -20.72
C GLY A 203 2.91 -3.57 -20.72
N ARG A 204 3.12 -2.68 -19.74
CA ARG A 204 2.46 -1.37 -19.67
C ARG A 204 3.33 -0.30 -20.30
N SER A 205 2.70 0.66 -20.97
CA SER A 205 3.35 1.93 -21.32
C SER A 205 3.67 2.69 -20.04
N ILE A 206 4.95 2.98 -19.80
CA ILE A 206 5.38 3.62 -18.55
C ILE A 206 5.22 5.13 -18.65
N TRP A 207 5.96 5.75 -19.54
CA TRP A 207 5.98 7.20 -19.69
C TRP A 207 4.73 7.70 -20.40
N GLY A 208 4.13 8.78 -19.90
CA GLY A 208 2.86 9.32 -20.38
C GLY A 208 1.61 8.59 -19.90
N VAL A 209 1.73 7.41 -19.28
CA VAL A 209 0.58 6.61 -18.78
C VAL A 209 0.74 6.26 -17.30
N VAL A 210 1.61 5.30 -16.96
CA VAL A 210 1.87 4.93 -15.55
C VAL A 210 2.57 6.06 -14.81
N VAL A 211 3.44 6.77 -15.52
CA VAL A 211 4.10 8.00 -15.08
C VAL A 211 3.70 9.10 -16.06
N PRO A 212 2.63 9.86 -15.77
CA PRO A 212 2.19 10.95 -16.63
C PRO A 212 3.27 12.02 -16.78
N TYR A 213 3.39 12.59 -17.97
CA TYR A 213 4.25 13.76 -18.19
C TYR A 213 3.71 14.98 -17.44
N ASP A 214 4.62 15.89 -17.11
CA ASP A 214 4.36 17.16 -16.45
C ASP A 214 3.63 17.06 -15.10
N SER A 215 3.60 15.86 -14.52
CA SER A 215 3.00 15.56 -13.25
C SER A 215 4.05 15.11 -12.24
N ILE A 216 3.87 15.48 -10.98
CA ILE A 216 4.75 15.03 -9.91
C ILE A 216 4.52 13.54 -9.68
N TRP A 217 5.59 12.78 -9.86
CA TRP A 217 5.67 11.37 -9.60
C TRP A 217 6.54 11.11 -8.39
N ARG A 218 6.06 10.25 -7.48
CA ARG A 218 6.90 9.65 -6.45
C ARG A 218 7.87 8.69 -7.12
N THR A 219 9.12 9.12 -7.32
CA THR A 219 10.18 8.35 -7.95
C THR A 219 10.17 6.91 -7.43
N GLY A 220 9.85 5.95 -8.30
CA GLY A 220 9.55 4.56 -7.90
C GLY A 220 8.05 4.27 -7.73
N ALA A 221 7.68 3.62 -6.63
CA ALA A 221 6.33 3.10 -6.41
C ALA A 221 5.89 3.18 -4.93
N ASN A 222 5.72 2.03 -4.27
CA ASN A 222 4.97 1.88 -3.02
C ASN A 222 5.54 2.70 -1.84
N ALA A 223 6.85 2.78 -1.69
CA ALA A 223 7.54 3.57 -0.67
C ALA A 223 8.25 4.78 -1.29
N ALA A 224 8.33 5.88 -0.54
CA ALA A 224 9.14 7.04 -0.92
C ALA A 224 10.59 6.64 -1.19
N THR A 225 11.17 7.22 -2.25
CA THR A 225 12.59 7.05 -2.54
C THR A 225 13.39 7.93 -1.59
N VAL A 226 14.21 7.28 -0.77
CA VAL A 226 15.05 7.94 0.24
C VAL A 226 16.44 8.11 -0.31
N PHE A 227 16.91 9.35 -0.37
CA PHE A 227 18.28 9.70 -0.75
C PHE A 227 19.02 10.19 0.48
N GLN A 228 20.19 9.63 0.74
CA GLN A 228 21.03 9.96 1.89
C GLN A 228 22.44 10.27 1.40
N THR A 229 23.01 11.36 1.88
CA THR A 229 24.40 11.72 1.62
C THR A 229 25.10 12.12 2.92
N GLU A 230 26.31 11.60 3.13
CA GLU A 230 27.17 11.92 4.28
C GLU A 230 28.11 13.11 4.02
N THR A 231 27.99 13.76 2.86
CA THR A 231 28.79 14.92 2.45
C THR A 231 27.93 15.88 1.64
N ASP A 232 28.37 17.12 1.53
CA ASP A 232 27.74 18.10 0.66
C ASP A 232 28.01 17.71 -0.80
N LEU A 233 26.97 17.69 -1.61
CA LEU A 233 27.04 17.30 -3.01
C LEU A 233 26.71 18.48 -3.91
N ALA A 234 27.50 18.66 -4.97
CA ALA A 234 27.00 19.27 -6.19
C ALA A 234 26.26 18.19 -6.99
N MET A 235 24.98 18.40 -7.29
CA MET A 235 24.16 17.54 -8.15
C MET A 235 23.73 18.36 -9.36
N GLY A 236 24.40 18.18 -10.50
CA GLY A 236 24.31 19.15 -11.60
C GLY A 236 24.72 20.55 -11.14
N THR A 237 23.80 21.52 -11.20
CA THR A 237 24.06 22.92 -10.81
C THR A 237 23.65 23.26 -9.38
N VAL A 238 23.06 22.33 -8.62
CA VAL A 238 22.55 22.61 -7.27
C VAL A 238 23.43 22.02 -6.18
N ASN A 239 23.39 22.65 -5.00
CA ASN A 239 24.07 22.16 -3.81
C ASN A 239 23.09 21.44 -2.90
N VAL A 240 23.43 20.22 -2.50
CA VAL A 240 22.65 19.36 -1.62
C VAL A 240 23.50 19.08 -0.38
N PRO A 241 23.18 19.68 0.78
CA PRO A 241 23.93 19.43 1.99
C PRO A 241 23.89 17.95 2.41
N ALA A 242 24.83 17.55 3.27
CA ALA A 242 24.76 16.25 3.95
C ALA A 242 23.41 16.10 4.67
N GLY A 243 22.73 14.97 4.48
CA GLY A 243 21.39 14.77 5.02
C GLY A 243 20.64 13.58 4.44
N VAL A 244 19.37 13.48 4.85
CA VAL A 244 18.40 12.48 4.37
C VAL A 244 17.24 13.22 3.74
N TYR A 245 16.88 12.82 2.52
CA TYR A 245 15.92 13.48 1.67
C TYR A 245 14.96 12.47 1.04
N THR A 246 13.80 12.96 0.60
CA THR A 246 12.89 12.21 -0.26
C THR A 246 13.00 12.72 -1.70
N LEU A 247 13.09 11.80 -2.66
CA LEU A 247 13.11 12.13 -4.09
C LEU A 247 11.70 12.03 -4.69
N TYR A 248 11.34 13.08 -5.44
CA TYR A 248 10.23 13.09 -6.38
C TYR A 248 10.76 13.40 -7.78
N SER A 249 9.96 13.15 -8.81
CA SER A 249 10.34 13.43 -10.18
C SER A 249 9.17 14.00 -10.95
N LYS A 250 9.45 14.95 -11.85
CA LYS A 250 8.49 15.45 -12.85
C LYS A 250 9.08 15.20 -14.24
N PRO A 251 8.66 14.14 -14.94
CA PRO A 251 9.15 13.86 -16.28
C PRO A 251 8.51 14.77 -17.31
N THR A 252 9.29 15.15 -18.32
CA THR A 252 8.80 15.70 -19.59
C THR A 252 9.11 14.70 -20.70
N GLU A 253 8.77 15.02 -21.95
CA GLU A 253 9.13 14.17 -23.08
C GLU A 253 10.64 13.99 -23.24
N ASN A 254 11.46 14.98 -22.86
CA ASN A 254 12.90 15.02 -23.17
C ASN A 254 13.81 15.12 -21.94
N ALA A 255 13.27 15.28 -20.74
CA ALA A 255 14.05 15.42 -19.51
C ALA A 255 13.27 14.91 -18.29
N LEU A 256 13.96 14.84 -17.15
CA LEU A 256 13.32 14.54 -15.87
C LEU A 256 13.79 15.55 -14.83
N GLU A 257 12.87 16.34 -14.29
CA GLU A 257 13.17 17.19 -13.14
C GLU A 257 13.15 16.30 -11.88
N LEU A 258 14.30 16.10 -11.26
CA LEU A 258 14.45 15.45 -9.97
C LEU A 258 14.32 16.48 -8.85
N ILE A 259 13.39 16.24 -7.94
CA ILE A 259 13.05 17.13 -6.83
C ILE A 259 13.57 16.50 -5.54
N ILE A 260 14.40 17.25 -4.81
CA ILE A 260 15.00 16.84 -3.54
C ILE A 260 14.22 17.51 -2.43
N SER A 261 13.45 16.73 -1.67
CA SER A 261 12.59 17.24 -0.61
C SER A 261 13.20 16.99 0.77
N LYS A 262 13.18 18.01 1.64
CA LYS A 262 13.55 17.94 3.07
C LYS A 262 12.58 17.08 3.89
N LYS A 263 11.44 16.70 3.30
CA LYS A 263 10.46 15.84 3.95
C LYS A 263 11.09 14.48 4.25
N GLY A 264 10.98 14.06 5.51
CA GLY A 264 11.48 12.77 5.97
C GLY A 264 10.83 11.58 5.23
N PRO A 265 11.43 10.38 5.35
CA PRO A 265 10.94 9.18 4.68
C PRO A 265 9.50 8.85 5.11
N GLY A 266 8.59 8.62 4.15
CA GLY A 266 7.20 8.24 4.45
C GLY A 266 6.25 8.30 3.25
N ASN A 267 5.00 7.88 3.43
CA ASN A 267 3.96 7.87 2.38
C ASN A 267 3.12 9.16 2.34
N ALA A 268 3.68 10.28 2.79
CA ALA A 268 2.95 11.54 2.78
C ALA A 268 2.84 12.10 1.35
N GLU A 269 1.75 12.81 1.06
CA GLU A 269 1.56 13.53 -0.20
C GLU A 269 2.71 14.51 -0.45
N TYR A 270 3.00 14.78 -1.73
CA TYR A 270 4.02 15.74 -2.13
C TYR A 270 3.68 17.14 -1.59
N ASP A 271 4.68 17.83 -1.05
CA ASP A 271 4.56 19.17 -0.49
C ASP A 271 5.67 20.06 -1.05
N PRO A 272 5.36 21.01 -1.95
CA PRO A 272 6.36 21.85 -2.59
C PRO A 272 7.08 22.80 -1.63
N THR A 273 6.52 23.08 -0.45
CA THR A 273 7.19 23.92 0.56
C THR A 273 8.42 23.24 1.17
N GLN A 274 8.53 21.92 0.98
CA GLN A 274 9.64 21.11 1.48
C GLN A 274 10.75 20.92 0.44
N ASP A 275 10.64 21.47 -0.76
CA ASP A 275 11.66 21.35 -1.79
C ASP A 275 12.96 22.04 -1.33
N LEU A 276 14.05 21.28 -1.22
CA LEU A 276 15.39 21.82 -1.05
C LEU A 276 15.92 22.33 -2.38
N ALA A 277 15.79 21.50 -3.44
CA ALA A 277 16.34 21.79 -4.75
C ALA A 277 15.63 20.99 -5.84
N ARG A 278 15.75 21.45 -7.08
CA ARG A 278 15.29 20.77 -8.29
C ARG A 278 16.42 20.69 -9.30
N VAL A 279 16.59 19.54 -9.91
CA VAL A 279 17.70 19.27 -10.84
C VAL A 279 17.15 18.65 -12.10
N THR A 280 17.53 19.20 -13.25
CA THR A 280 17.15 18.59 -14.53
C THR A 280 18.14 17.48 -14.86
N LEU A 281 17.63 16.25 -14.99
CA LEU A 281 18.38 15.12 -15.49
C LEU A 281 18.20 15.02 -17.01
N ALA A 282 19.32 14.87 -17.71
CA ALA A 282 19.33 14.71 -19.15
C ALA A 282 18.84 13.30 -19.51
N LEU A 283 17.98 13.20 -20.53
CA LEU A 283 17.62 11.93 -21.14
C LEU A 283 18.82 11.37 -21.90
N ARG A 284 19.16 10.11 -21.62
CA ARG A 284 20.18 9.34 -22.30
C ARG A 284 19.51 8.19 -23.04
N ALA A 285 19.91 7.96 -24.28
CA ALA A 285 19.47 6.81 -25.04
C ALA A 285 19.90 5.51 -24.33
N SER A 286 18.95 4.61 -24.07
CA SER A 286 19.24 3.26 -23.61
C SER A 286 19.27 2.31 -24.81
N SER A 287 20.32 1.48 -24.92
CA SER A 287 20.43 0.48 -26.00
C SER A 287 19.55 -0.75 -25.78
N ALA A 288 18.99 -0.91 -24.58
CA ALA A 288 18.06 -1.99 -24.24
C ALA A 288 16.99 -1.52 -23.25
N PRO A 289 15.80 -2.14 -23.22
CA PRO A 289 14.80 -1.86 -22.20
C PRO A 289 15.33 -2.14 -20.79
N ILE A 290 15.05 -1.22 -19.86
CA ILE A 290 15.39 -1.29 -18.44
C ILE A 290 14.16 -1.77 -17.67
N ASP A 291 14.12 -3.05 -17.35
CA ASP A 291 13.10 -3.64 -16.48
C ASP A 291 13.78 -4.47 -15.39
N PRO A 292 13.68 -4.09 -14.11
CA PRO A 292 12.74 -3.12 -13.54
C PRO A 292 13.35 -1.71 -13.41
N PHE A 293 12.53 -0.76 -12.95
CA PHE A 293 12.99 0.58 -12.56
C PHE A 293 14.24 0.50 -11.68
N ARG A 294 15.26 1.29 -12.02
CA ARG A 294 16.55 1.24 -11.34
C ARG A 294 17.06 2.64 -11.05
N ILE A 295 17.59 2.82 -9.84
CA ILE A 295 18.49 3.92 -9.49
C ILE A 295 19.85 3.32 -9.19
N ALA A 296 20.88 3.79 -9.89
CA ALA A 296 22.25 3.31 -9.75
C ALA A 296 23.24 4.45 -9.73
N PHE A 297 24.38 4.22 -9.09
CA PHE A 297 25.54 5.08 -9.19
C PHE A 297 26.64 4.41 -10.00
N GLU A 298 27.31 5.17 -10.84
CA GLU A 298 28.54 4.78 -11.53
C GLU A 298 29.66 5.69 -11.02
N GLN A 299 30.71 5.10 -10.44
CA GLN A 299 31.85 5.87 -9.93
C GLN A 299 32.54 6.59 -11.10
N GLY A 300 32.78 7.89 -10.95
CA GLY A 300 33.53 8.68 -11.93
C GLY A 300 35.04 8.42 -11.85
N SER A 301 35.79 8.95 -12.81
CA SER A 301 37.26 8.83 -12.82
C SER A 301 37.93 9.48 -11.62
N GLN A 302 37.30 10.50 -11.02
CA GLN A 302 37.74 11.14 -9.79
C GLN A 302 37.04 10.51 -8.57
N LYS A 303 37.76 10.36 -7.46
CA LYS A 303 37.22 9.77 -6.22
C LYS A 303 36.08 10.56 -5.58
N ASN A 304 35.93 11.83 -5.94
CA ASN A 304 34.87 12.71 -5.47
C ASN A 304 33.68 12.77 -6.43
N ALA A 305 33.71 12.09 -7.59
CA ALA A 305 32.68 12.20 -8.61
C ALA A 305 31.98 10.85 -8.87
N ALA A 306 30.68 10.89 -9.16
CA ALA A 306 29.90 9.76 -9.65
C ALA A 306 28.77 10.24 -10.58
N LEU A 307 28.28 9.36 -11.43
CA LEU A 307 27.09 9.57 -12.24
C LEU A 307 25.92 8.83 -11.60
N MET A 308 24.85 9.54 -11.25
CA MET A 308 23.59 8.94 -10.83
C MET A 308 22.73 8.66 -12.06
N LYS A 309 22.20 7.44 -12.16
CA LYS A 309 21.35 6.97 -13.25
C LYS A 309 19.98 6.54 -12.74
N LEU A 310 18.94 6.95 -13.44
CA LEU A 310 17.53 6.67 -13.19
C LEU A 310 16.92 6.06 -14.45
N GLY A 311 16.67 4.76 -14.44
CA GLY A 311 16.26 4.01 -15.63
C GLY A 311 14.92 3.30 -15.47
N TRP A 312 14.04 3.40 -16.48
CA TRP A 312 12.85 2.55 -16.61
C TRP A 312 12.36 2.44 -18.05
N ALA A 313 11.94 1.24 -18.44
CA ALA A 313 11.48 0.93 -19.78
C ALA A 313 12.52 1.40 -20.82
N ASP A 314 12.15 2.27 -21.74
CA ASP A 314 12.98 2.79 -22.82
C ASP A 314 13.82 4.02 -22.46
N ARG A 315 13.79 4.50 -21.21
CA ARG A 315 14.45 5.75 -20.81
C ARG A 315 15.45 5.57 -19.68
N GLU A 316 16.60 6.23 -19.82
CA GLU A 316 17.58 6.42 -18.75
C GLU A 316 17.86 7.92 -18.59
N TYR A 317 17.81 8.42 -17.36
CA TYR A 317 18.10 9.80 -17.02
C TYR A 317 19.35 9.85 -16.15
N VAL A 318 20.21 10.85 -16.37
CA VAL A 318 21.49 10.93 -15.67
C VAL A 318 21.76 12.31 -15.10
N VAL A 319 22.49 12.35 -13.98
CA VAL A 319 23.03 13.58 -13.37
C VAL A 319 24.37 13.30 -12.70
N ASP A 320 25.30 14.23 -12.86
CA ASP A 320 26.60 14.19 -12.20
C ASP A 320 26.48 14.57 -10.73
N LEU A 321 27.19 13.81 -9.89
CA LEU A 321 27.39 14.04 -8.47
C LEU A 321 28.86 14.33 -8.21
N THR A 322 29.16 15.41 -7.50
CA THR A 322 30.52 15.71 -7.03
C THR A 322 30.47 16.07 -5.55
N ALA A 323 31.24 15.36 -4.72
CA ALA A 323 31.43 15.72 -3.32
C ALA A 323 32.26 17.00 -3.21
N LYS A 324 31.77 17.91 -2.36
CA LYS A 324 32.45 19.15 -2.00
C LYS A 324 33.36 18.97 -0.80
#